data_AF-A0A838YV29-F1
#
_entry.id   AF-A0A838YV29-F1
#
_cell.length_a   1.000
_cell.length_b   1.000
_cell.length_c   1.000
_cell.angle_alpha   90.00
_cell.angle_beta   90.00
_cell.angle_gamma   90.00
#
_symmetry.space_group_name_H-M   'P 1'
#
loop_
_entity.id
_entity.type
_entity.pdbx_description
1 polymer ?
#
loop_
_entity_poly.entity_id
_entity_poly.type
_entity_poly.pdbx_seq_one_letter_code
_entity_poly.pdbx_strand_id
1 'polypeptide(L)'
;MKKIILFFLLSVFSITQSSLTIDDSDKSSFIKTDDCLLSYQPKLDHLLPLATIKRYYTINISEAKLSYQPSKNGNYDRDSYSYRWPSDRKMKGFDFYQSNEIGLKWVKIIDFYKEKEPPLITFNHLYRNPSEADKEKAFQEADKELVKRGVPQKDVQNTVKIAKNLASTTRYLRIEGVGDAAAWEYSSNYLIVLSGKVTFRVIVNVSANTDENIAIAQRLALEILKKCK
;
A
#
# COMPACT_ATOMS: atom_id res chain seq x y z
N MET A 1 8.64 -16.61 -12.80
CA MET A 1 10.01 -16.08 -12.57
C MET A 1 10.12 -14.55 -12.57
N LYS A 2 9.23 -13.77 -13.22
CA LYS A 2 9.29 -12.28 -13.23
C LYS A 2 8.99 -11.56 -11.89
N LYS A 3 8.43 -12.25 -10.87
CA LYS A 3 7.99 -11.62 -9.60
C LYS A 3 9.02 -11.63 -8.48
N ILE A 4 10.11 -12.38 -8.60
CA ILE A 4 11.10 -12.58 -7.52
C ILE A 4 12.13 -11.44 -7.48
N ILE A 5 12.24 -10.63 -8.53
CA ILE A 5 13.39 -9.75 -8.69
C ILE A 5 13.19 -8.34 -8.07
N LEU A 6 11.94 -7.89 -7.92
CA LEU A 6 11.65 -6.64 -7.18
C LEU A 6 11.85 -6.78 -5.66
N PHE A 7 12.00 -8.01 -5.15
CA PHE A 7 12.03 -8.34 -3.72
C PHE A 7 13.33 -7.98 -2.98
N PHE A 8 14.44 -7.71 -3.68
CA PHE A 8 15.76 -7.63 -3.04
C PHE A 8 16.24 -6.22 -2.65
N LEU A 9 15.55 -5.15 -3.05
CA LEU A 9 15.97 -3.77 -2.75
C LEU A 9 15.73 -3.33 -1.29
N LEU A 10 15.11 -4.18 -0.45
CA LEU A 10 14.66 -3.80 0.90
C LEU A 10 15.51 -4.37 2.05
N SER A 11 16.50 -5.24 1.83
CA SER A 11 17.06 -6.05 2.92
C SER A 11 18.42 -5.62 3.50
N VAL A 12 18.97 -4.44 3.20
CA VAL A 12 20.38 -4.13 3.57
C VAL A 12 20.55 -2.78 4.29
N PHE A 13 19.93 -2.61 5.47
CA PHE A 13 20.41 -1.63 6.47
C PHE A 13 20.09 -2.11 7.89
N SER A 14 21.12 -2.50 8.65
CA SER A 14 21.02 -2.81 10.07
C SER A 14 21.27 -1.57 10.95
N ILE A 15 20.23 -1.21 11.70
CA ILE A 15 20.14 -0.94 13.16
C ILE A 15 21.09 0.10 13.79
N THR A 16 20.50 1.18 14.31
CA THR A 16 20.74 1.64 15.69
C THR A 16 19.41 1.55 16.46
N GLN A 17 19.44 0.84 17.58
CA GLN A 17 18.25 0.42 18.34
C GLN A 17 18.00 1.40 19.48
N SER A 18 16.85 2.07 19.48
CA SER A 18 16.32 2.77 20.67
C SER A 18 15.15 1.95 21.21
N SER A 19 15.26 1.50 22.45
CA SER A 19 14.29 0.64 23.12
C SER A 19 13.04 1.45 23.48
N LEU A 20 11.91 1.17 22.83
CA LEU A 20 10.59 1.61 23.28
C LEU A 20 9.92 0.44 24.00
N THR A 21 9.64 0.61 25.29
CA THR A 21 8.84 -0.32 26.10
C THR A 21 7.36 -0.08 25.82
N ILE A 22 6.64 -1.09 25.34
CA ILE A 22 5.18 -1.05 25.12
C ILE A 22 4.50 -1.83 26.25
N ASP A 23 3.45 -1.24 26.83
CA ASP A 23 2.68 -1.77 27.96
C ASP A 23 1.76 -2.95 27.54
N ASP A 24 1.47 -3.86 28.47
CA ASP A 24 0.76 -5.13 28.18
C ASP A 24 -0.74 -4.94 27.84
N SER A 25 -1.36 -3.85 28.30
CA SER A 25 -2.75 -3.50 27.94
C SER A 25 -2.90 -3.12 26.47
N ASP A 26 -1.90 -2.43 25.92
CA ASP A 26 -1.85 -2.05 24.51
C ASP A 26 -1.68 -3.28 23.62
N LYS A 27 -0.88 -4.26 24.05
CA LYS A 27 -0.67 -5.50 23.29
C LYS A 27 -1.98 -6.29 23.07
N SER A 28 -2.88 -6.32 24.06
CA SER A 28 -4.16 -7.03 23.94
C SER A 28 -5.15 -6.34 22.98
N SER A 29 -5.17 -5.00 22.95
CA SER A 29 -6.03 -4.24 22.05
C SER A 29 -5.58 -4.34 20.59
N PHE A 30 -4.26 -4.36 20.34
CA PHE A 30 -3.70 -4.59 18.99
C PHE A 30 -4.07 -5.95 18.42
N ILE A 31 -3.98 -7.02 19.20
CA ILE A 31 -4.32 -8.39 18.75
C ILE A 31 -5.79 -8.47 18.31
N LYS A 32 -6.71 -7.86 19.06
CA LYS A 32 -8.14 -7.83 18.70
C LYS A 32 -8.40 -7.03 17.42
N THR A 33 -7.68 -5.94 17.23
CA THR A 33 -7.80 -5.09 16.03
C THR A 33 -7.29 -5.83 14.78
N ASP A 34 -6.15 -6.52 14.89
CA ASP A 34 -5.56 -7.32 13.81
C ASP A 34 -6.52 -8.42 13.34
N ASP A 35 -7.05 -9.21 14.28
CA ASP A 35 -7.96 -10.31 13.99
C ASP A 35 -9.26 -9.80 13.37
N CYS A 36 -9.77 -8.66 13.83
CA CYS A 36 -10.94 -8.02 13.24
C CYS A 36 -10.70 -7.67 11.77
N LEU A 37 -9.62 -6.94 11.45
CA LEU A 37 -9.34 -6.53 10.06
C LEU A 37 -9.14 -7.75 9.15
N LEU A 38 -8.40 -8.75 9.61
CA LEU A 38 -8.15 -9.98 8.83
C LEU A 38 -9.43 -10.78 8.57
N SER A 39 -10.41 -10.75 9.49
CA SER A 39 -11.71 -11.42 9.29
C SER A 39 -12.53 -10.86 8.11
N TYR A 40 -12.19 -9.65 7.63
CA TYR A 40 -12.85 -9.02 6.48
C TYR A 40 -12.19 -9.32 5.13
N GLN A 41 -11.03 -9.99 5.09
CA GLN A 41 -10.33 -10.28 3.83
C GLN A 41 -11.23 -10.83 2.69
N PRO A 42 -12.15 -11.80 2.92
CA PRO A 42 -13.03 -12.31 1.86
C PRO A 42 -14.24 -11.41 1.54
N LYS A 43 -14.38 -10.25 2.20
CA LYS A 43 -15.57 -9.39 2.20
C LYS A 43 -15.22 -7.92 2.48
N LEU A 44 -14.24 -7.38 1.74
CA LEU A 44 -13.74 -6.01 1.98
C LEU A 44 -14.80 -4.93 1.77
N ASP A 45 -15.82 -5.19 0.96
CA ASP A 45 -16.99 -4.31 0.78
C ASP A 45 -17.88 -4.21 2.03
N HIS A 46 -17.82 -5.17 2.96
CA HIS A 46 -18.49 -5.03 4.26
C HIS A 46 -17.70 -4.11 5.22
N LEU A 47 -16.38 -4.05 5.04
CA LEU A 47 -15.50 -3.16 5.81
C LEU A 47 -15.59 -1.73 5.28
N LEU A 48 -15.64 -1.56 3.95
CA LEU A 48 -15.84 -0.27 3.27
C LEU A 48 -17.03 -0.31 2.30
N PRO A 49 -18.28 -0.28 2.80
CA PRO A 49 -19.47 -0.32 1.96
C PRO A 49 -19.71 1.00 1.22
N LEU A 50 -20.43 0.95 0.10
CA LEU A 50 -20.83 2.13 -0.67
C LEU A 50 -21.48 3.22 0.19
N ALA A 51 -22.30 2.84 1.18
CA ALA A 51 -22.93 3.77 2.11
C ALA A 51 -21.92 4.57 2.94
N THR A 52 -20.78 3.96 3.31
CA THR A 52 -19.68 4.67 3.98
C THR A 52 -19.00 5.64 3.03
N ILE A 53 -18.76 5.24 1.78
CA ILE A 53 -18.16 6.10 0.76
C ILE A 53 -19.03 7.35 0.52
N LYS A 54 -20.35 7.18 0.39
CA LYS A 54 -21.31 8.28 0.18
C LYS A 54 -21.34 9.33 1.29
N ARG A 55 -20.86 9.01 2.50
CA ARG A 55 -20.75 9.99 3.60
C ARG A 55 -19.65 11.03 3.37
N TYR A 56 -18.60 10.67 2.62
CA TYR A 56 -17.42 11.50 2.43
C TYR A 56 -17.20 11.95 0.98
N TYR A 57 -17.88 11.31 0.04
CA TYR A 57 -17.90 11.70 -1.36
C TYR A 57 -19.36 11.90 -1.80
N THR A 58 -19.77 13.16 -1.88
CA THR A 58 -21.16 13.59 -2.10
C THR A 58 -21.50 13.81 -3.58
N ILE A 59 -20.50 13.79 -4.47
CA ILE A 59 -20.70 13.86 -5.92
C ILE A 59 -21.46 12.60 -6.37
N ASN A 60 -22.25 12.72 -7.44
CA ASN A 60 -23.07 11.64 -7.95
C ASN A 60 -22.22 10.39 -8.29
N ILE A 61 -22.50 9.29 -7.58
CA ILE A 61 -21.94 7.95 -7.81
C ILE A 61 -23.01 6.93 -8.19
N SER A 62 -24.13 7.36 -8.78
CA SER A 62 -25.23 6.47 -9.19
C SER A 62 -24.78 5.35 -10.13
N GLU A 63 -23.76 5.61 -10.95
CA GLU A 63 -23.21 4.66 -11.92
C GLU A 63 -22.09 3.78 -11.34
N ALA A 64 -21.79 3.91 -10.05
CA ALA A 64 -20.75 3.13 -9.41
C ALA A 64 -21.08 1.64 -9.39
N LYS A 65 -20.19 0.84 -9.98
CA LYS A 65 -20.25 -0.62 -9.96
C LYS A 65 -19.16 -1.17 -9.07
N LEU A 66 -19.51 -2.15 -8.24
CA LEU A 66 -18.52 -2.89 -7.46
C LEU A 66 -17.68 -3.76 -8.40
N SER A 67 -16.37 -3.60 -8.31
CA SER A 67 -15.36 -4.39 -8.98
C SER A 67 -14.56 -5.15 -7.94
N TYR A 68 -14.59 -6.48 -8.06
CA TYR A 68 -13.78 -7.39 -7.28
C TYR A 68 -12.62 -7.92 -8.12
N GLN A 69 -11.41 -7.87 -7.57
CA GLN A 69 -10.21 -8.45 -8.18
C GLN A 69 -9.60 -9.44 -7.18
N PRO A 70 -9.76 -10.76 -7.41
CA PRO A 70 -9.19 -11.77 -6.54
C PRO A 70 -7.66 -11.83 -6.67
N SER A 71 -7.00 -12.31 -5.62
CA SER A 71 -5.60 -12.72 -5.70
C SER A 71 -5.42 -13.90 -6.66
N LYS A 72 -4.18 -14.09 -7.12
CA LYS A 72 -3.84 -15.16 -8.07
C LYS A 72 -3.60 -16.53 -7.43
N ASN A 73 -3.45 -16.60 -6.11
CA ASN A 73 -3.07 -17.80 -5.37
C ASN A 73 -4.18 -18.33 -4.45
N GLY A 74 -5.38 -17.76 -4.50
CA GLY A 74 -6.51 -18.17 -3.68
C GLY A 74 -6.45 -17.69 -2.22
N ASN A 75 -5.48 -16.84 -1.86
CA ASN A 75 -5.42 -16.16 -0.57
C ASN A 75 -6.07 -14.78 -0.68
N TYR A 76 -6.93 -14.39 0.25
CA TYR A 76 -7.59 -13.09 0.23
C TYR A 76 -6.67 -11.89 0.56
N ASP A 77 -5.42 -12.12 0.95
CA ASP A 77 -4.43 -11.11 1.36
C ASP A 77 -4.12 -10.01 0.33
N ARG A 78 -4.45 -10.24 -0.95
CA ARG A 78 -4.23 -9.31 -2.06
C ARG A 78 -5.47 -9.02 -2.86
N ASP A 79 -6.64 -9.32 -2.30
CA ASP A 79 -7.91 -9.01 -2.91
C ASP A 79 -8.16 -7.51 -2.94
N SER A 80 -8.96 -7.07 -3.91
CA SER A 80 -9.33 -5.67 -4.08
C SER A 80 -10.83 -5.55 -4.35
N TYR A 81 -11.49 -4.71 -3.57
CA TYR A 81 -12.89 -4.34 -3.76
C TYR A 81 -12.95 -2.83 -3.97
N SER A 82 -13.46 -2.41 -5.13
CA SER A 82 -13.53 -0.99 -5.47
C SER A 82 -14.81 -0.67 -6.21
N TYR A 83 -15.38 0.49 -5.92
CA TYR A 83 -16.47 1.06 -6.70
C TYR A 83 -15.87 1.91 -7.81
N ARG A 84 -16.26 1.63 -9.05
CA ARG A 84 -15.75 2.32 -10.25
C ARG A 84 -16.88 2.89 -11.06
N TRP A 85 -16.68 4.09 -11.60
CA TRP A 85 -17.65 4.77 -12.47
C TRP A 85 -16.93 5.65 -13.49
N PRO A 86 -17.61 6.09 -14.57
CA PRO A 86 -17.03 6.98 -15.55
C PRO A 86 -16.51 8.29 -14.93
N SER A 87 -15.48 8.85 -15.55
CA SER A 87 -15.00 10.22 -15.30
C SER A 87 -14.73 10.90 -16.63
N ASP A 88 -14.74 12.22 -16.57
CA ASP A 88 -14.28 13.17 -17.58
C ASP A 88 -12.75 13.41 -17.54
N ARG A 89 -12.00 12.82 -16.59
CA ARG A 89 -10.55 12.99 -16.51
C ARG A 89 -9.81 12.19 -17.58
N LYS A 90 -9.24 12.88 -18.56
CA LYS A 90 -8.43 12.27 -19.63
C LYS A 90 -7.06 11.79 -19.12
N MET A 91 -6.61 10.63 -19.59
CA MET A 91 -5.23 10.19 -19.36
C MET A 91 -4.24 11.01 -20.18
N LYS A 92 -3.19 11.55 -19.54
CA LYS A 92 -2.15 12.30 -20.24
C LYS A 92 -1.46 11.39 -21.27
N GLY A 93 -1.42 11.83 -22.53
CA GLY A 93 -0.78 11.10 -23.63
C GLY A 93 -1.63 10.00 -24.26
N PHE A 94 -2.90 9.86 -23.88
CA PHE A 94 -3.80 8.83 -24.41
C PHE A 94 -5.21 9.38 -24.68
N ASP A 95 -5.93 8.76 -25.63
CA ASP A 95 -7.31 9.11 -25.96
C ASP A 95 -8.33 8.27 -25.19
N PHE A 96 -8.09 8.09 -23.89
CA PHE A 96 -9.00 7.38 -22.99
C PHE A 96 -9.19 8.16 -21.69
N TYR A 97 -10.35 7.99 -21.09
CA TYR A 97 -10.69 8.58 -19.80
C TYR A 97 -10.32 7.62 -18.67
N GLN A 98 -9.76 8.18 -17.60
CA GLN A 98 -9.57 7.46 -16.35
C GLN A 98 -10.94 7.14 -15.75
N SER A 99 -11.09 6.00 -15.09
CA SER A 99 -12.28 5.78 -14.25
C SER A 99 -12.10 6.47 -12.91
N ASN A 100 -13.20 6.95 -12.35
CA ASN A 100 -13.27 7.20 -10.93
C ASN A 100 -13.17 5.87 -10.18
N GLU A 101 -12.45 5.85 -9.04
CA GLU A 101 -12.28 4.65 -8.24
C GLU A 101 -12.17 5.01 -6.75
N ILE A 102 -12.99 4.37 -5.91
CA ILE A 102 -12.81 4.35 -4.45
C ILE A 102 -12.93 2.91 -3.96
N GLY A 103 -12.03 2.45 -3.10
CA GLY A 103 -12.05 1.07 -2.65
C GLY A 103 -11.03 0.70 -1.60
N LEU A 104 -11.08 -0.56 -1.18
CA LEU A 104 -10.19 -1.18 -0.21
C LEU A 104 -9.44 -2.34 -0.86
N LYS A 105 -8.13 -2.39 -0.65
CA LYS A 105 -7.25 -3.42 -1.20
C LYS A 105 -6.31 -3.95 -0.13
N TRP A 106 -5.96 -5.21 -0.27
CA TRP A 106 -4.79 -5.84 0.36
C TRP A 106 -4.77 -5.68 1.87
N VAL A 107 -5.86 -6.11 2.54
CA VAL A 107 -5.86 -6.27 4.00
C VAL A 107 -5.03 -7.51 4.32
N LYS A 108 -3.88 -7.34 4.98
CA LYS A 108 -2.95 -8.44 5.25
C LYS A 108 -1.95 -8.09 6.34
N ILE A 109 -1.29 -9.09 6.90
CA ILE A 109 -0.07 -8.87 7.68
C ILE A 109 0.95 -8.13 6.81
N ILE A 110 1.63 -7.13 7.38
CA ILE A 110 2.63 -6.34 6.67
C ILE A 110 3.66 -7.25 5.99
N ASP A 111 3.97 -6.95 4.73
CA ASP A 111 4.99 -7.70 3.99
C ASP A 111 6.33 -7.62 4.74
N PHE A 112 7.12 -8.69 4.67
CA PHE A 112 8.44 -8.76 5.30
C PHE A 112 8.42 -8.60 6.82
N TYR A 113 7.26 -8.75 7.46
CA TYR A 113 7.19 -8.89 8.90
C TYR A 113 8.10 -10.05 9.33
N LYS A 114 9.17 -9.70 10.04
CA LYS A 114 9.98 -10.64 10.79
C LYS A 114 9.58 -10.42 12.24
N GLU A 115 9.30 -11.48 13.00
CA GLU A 115 8.92 -11.36 14.42
C GLU A 115 9.94 -10.56 15.26
N LYS A 116 11.18 -10.45 14.77
CA LYS A 116 12.27 -9.70 15.40
C LYS A 116 12.29 -8.20 15.08
N GLU A 117 11.47 -7.71 14.15
CA GLU A 117 11.40 -6.30 13.76
C GLU A 117 9.98 -5.77 13.96
N PRO A 118 9.79 -4.70 14.77
CA PRO A 118 8.48 -4.11 15.00
C PRO A 118 7.78 -3.70 13.69
N PRO A 119 6.46 -3.94 13.52
CA PRO A 119 5.73 -3.61 12.29
C PRO A 119 5.89 -2.16 11.83
N LEU A 120 5.95 -1.22 12.77
CA LEU A 120 6.16 0.20 12.51
C LEU A 120 7.51 0.49 11.84
N ILE A 121 8.58 -0.20 12.26
CA ILE A 121 9.90 -0.05 11.66
C ILE A 121 9.87 -0.57 10.22
N THR A 122 9.32 -1.77 10.02
CA THR A 122 9.14 -2.36 8.68
C THR A 122 8.31 -1.45 7.77
N PHE A 123 7.22 -0.87 8.27
CA PHE A 123 6.38 0.07 7.52
C PHE A 123 7.14 1.32 7.09
N ASN A 124 7.83 1.97 8.03
CA ASN A 124 8.61 3.17 7.76
C ASN A 124 9.74 2.90 6.76
N HIS A 125 10.30 1.69 6.75
CA HIS A 125 11.30 1.29 5.77
C HIS A 125 10.70 1.03 4.38
N LEU A 126 9.52 0.40 4.31
CA LEU A 126 8.83 0.08 3.06
C LEU A 126 8.27 1.31 2.35
N TYR A 127 7.77 2.28 3.11
CA TYR A 127 6.99 3.42 2.58
C TYR A 127 7.68 4.77 2.84
N ARG A 128 9.00 4.81 2.69
CA ARG A 128 9.82 6.04 2.70
C ARG A 128 10.22 6.48 1.29
N ASN A 129 10.70 7.72 1.19
CA ASN A 129 11.44 8.19 0.02
C ASN A 129 12.93 7.93 0.24
N PRO A 130 13.56 6.93 -0.42
CA PRO A 130 14.98 6.68 -0.27
C PRO A 130 15.80 7.81 -0.91
N SER A 131 16.98 8.08 -0.33
CA SER A 131 17.95 9.01 -0.91
C SER A 131 18.49 8.46 -2.23
N GLU A 132 19.02 9.31 -3.11
CA GLU A 132 19.66 8.83 -4.35
C GLU A 132 20.86 7.93 -4.07
N ALA A 133 21.60 8.17 -2.98
CA ALA A 133 22.68 7.30 -2.52
C ALA A 133 22.17 5.92 -2.09
N ASP A 134 21.08 5.87 -1.32
CA ASP A 134 20.45 4.61 -0.90
C ASP A 134 19.98 3.81 -2.12
N LYS A 135 19.33 4.50 -3.08
CA LYS A 135 18.86 3.90 -4.33
C LYS A 135 20.01 3.29 -5.12
N GLU A 136 21.08 4.05 -5.36
CA GLU A 136 22.21 3.58 -6.15
C GLU A 136 22.92 2.40 -5.47
N LYS A 137 23.12 2.47 -4.14
CA LYS A 137 23.66 1.33 -3.38
C LYS A 137 22.79 0.08 -3.54
N ALA A 138 21.47 0.23 -3.38
CA ALA A 138 20.55 -0.89 -3.50
C ALA A 138 20.55 -1.49 -4.93
N PHE A 139 20.66 -0.67 -5.98
CA PHE A 139 20.78 -1.16 -7.36
C PHE A 139 22.10 -1.88 -7.62
N GLN A 140 23.21 -1.42 -7.06
CA GLN A 140 24.50 -2.09 -7.16
C GLN A 140 24.49 -3.45 -6.45
N GLU A 141 23.85 -3.53 -5.28
CA GLU A 141 23.69 -4.80 -4.55
C GLU A 141 22.78 -5.77 -5.32
N ALA A 142 21.68 -5.28 -5.90
CA ALA A 142 20.80 -6.09 -6.74
C ALA A 142 21.51 -6.64 -7.98
N ASP A 143 22.34 -5.82 -8.65
CA ASP A 143 23.16 -6.24 -9.79
C ASP A 143 24.11 -7.40 -9.39
N LYS A 144 24.89 -7.21 -8.33
CA LYS A 144 25.82 -8.23 -7.80
C LYS A 144 25.13 -9.53 -7.44
N GLU A 145 23.99 -9.46 -6.77
CA GLU A 145 23.25 -10.65 -6.32
C GLU A 145 22.62 -11.42 -7.49
N LEU A 146 22.13 -10.72 -8.53
CA LEU A 146 21.59 -11.37 -9.73
C LEU A 146 22.69 -12.07 -10.53
N VAL A 147 23.86 -11.44 -10.68
CA VAL A 147 25.04 -12.07 -11.31
C VAL A 147 25.47 -13.31 -10.53
N LYS A 148 25.54 -13.23 -9.20
CA LYS A 148 25.87 -14.37 -8.33
C LYS A 148 24.91 -15.55 -8.49
N ARG A 149 23.64 -15.27 -8.84
CA ARG A 149 22.61 -16.29 -9.11
C ARG A 149 22.63 -16.84 -10.54
N GLY A 150 23.63 -16.47 -11.34
CA GLY A 150 23.79 -16.96 -12.70
C GLY A 150 22.85 -16.31 -13.71
N VAL A 151 22.24 -15.16 -13.40
CA VAL A 151 21.44 -14.42 -14.37
C VAL A 151 22.38 -13.79 -15.41
N PRO A 152 22.13 -13.95 -16.73
CA PRO A 152 22.98 -13.35 -17.75
C PRO A 152 23.07 -11.82 -17.60
N GLN A 153 24.28 -11.25 -17.77
CA GLN A 153 24.54 -9.81 -17.52
C GLN A 153 23.56 -8.88 -18.27
N LYS A 154 23.19 -9.22 -19.51
CA LYS A 154 22.23 -8.44 -20.31
C LYS A 154 20.84 -8.40 -19.66
N ASP A 155 20.41 -9.50 -19.06
CA ASP A 155 19.13 -9.59 -18.36
C ASP A 155 19.17 -8.89 -17.00
N VAL A 156 20.33 -8.92 -16.32
CA VAL A 156 20.57 -8.13 -15.10
C VAL A 156 20.43 -6.65 -15.41
N GLN A 157 21.14 -6.14 -16.41
CA GLN A 157 21.10 -4.73 -16.80
C GLN A 157 19.68 -4.27 -17.17
N ASN A 158 18.95 -5.06 -17.96
CA ASN A 158 17.56 -4.76 -18.32
C ASN A 158 16.65 -4.70 -17.08
N THR A 159 16.81 -5.66 -16.18
CA THR A 159 16.04 -5.74 -14.94
C THR A 159 16.32 -4.54 -14.03
N VAL A 160 17.59 -4.22 -13.77
CA VAL A 160 17.99 -3.08 -12.93
C VAL A 160 17.50 -1.77 -13.56
N LYS A 161 17.55 -1.63 -14.89
CA LYS A 161 17.00 -0.45 -15.59
C LYS A 161 15.50 -0.29 -15.36
N ILE A 162 14.72 -1.37 -15.45
CA ILE A 162 13.28 -1.36 -15.15
C ILE A 162 13.05 -0.97 -13.68
N ALA A 163 13.82 -1.54 -12.76
CA ALA A 163 13.71 -1.21 -11.33
C ALA A 163 14.04 0.26 -11.04
N LYS A 164 15.09 0.81 -11.67
CA LYS A 164 15.46 2.23 -11.59
C LYS A 164 14.31 3.14 -12.06
N ASN A 165 13.68 2.81 -13.19
CA ASN A 165 12.55 3.57 -13.71
C ASN A 165 11.31 3.52 -12.81
N LEU A 166 11.05 2.38 -12.16
CA LEU A 166 9.96 2.27 -11.18
C LEU A 166 10.27 3.11 -9.92
N ALA A 167 11.48 2.96 -9.37
CA ALA A 167 11.88 3.68 -8.17
C ALA A 167 11.97 5.21 -8.32
N SER A 168 12.16 5.72 -9.55
CA SER A 168 12.17 7.16 -9.81
C SER A 168 10.77 7.78 -9.82
N THR A 169 9.73 6.98 -10.03
CA THR A 169 8.34 7.43 -10.14
C THR A 169 7.53 7.19 -8.86
N THR A 170 7.93 6.22 -8.04
CA THR A 170 7.32 5.98 -6.73
C THR A 170 7.74 7.04 -5.73
N ARG A 171 6.76 7.73 -5.15
CA ARG A 171 6.93 8.70 -4.07
C ARG A 171 5.88 8.47 -3.00
N TYR A 172 6.28 8.72 -1.76
CA TYR A 172 5.42 8.60 -0.59
C TYR A 172 5.31 9.93 0.15
N LEU A 173 4.11 10.24 0.65
CA LEU A 173 3.89 11.30 1.64
C LEU A 173 3.47 10.63 2.95
N ARG A 174 4.14 10.97 4.05
CA ARG A 174 3.74 10.51 5.38
C ARG A 174 2.42 11.18 5.78
N ILE A 175 1.48 10.39 6.27
CA ILE A 175 0.16 10.83 6.68
C ILE A 175 0.00 10.58 8.19
N GLU A 176 -0.19 11.65 8.94
CA GLU A 176 -0.38 11.58 10.39
C GLU A 176 -1.85 11.32 10.75
N GLY A 177 -2.07 10.80 11.97
CA GLY A 177 -3.39 10.66 12.57
C GLY A 177 -4.25 9.51 12.02
N VAL A 178 -3.66 8.56 11.27
CA VAL A 178 -4.36 7.39 10.72
C VAL A 178 -3.57 6.13 11.02
N GLY A 179 -4.19 5.22 11.79
CA GLY A 179 -3.53 3.98 12.24
C GLY A 179 -2.31 4.24 13.11
N ASP A 180 -1.41 3.27 13.17
CA ASP A 180 -0.10 3.41 13.82
C ASP A 180 0.91 4.14 12.91
N ALA A 181 0.72 4.00 11.60
CA ALA A 181 1.40 4.78 10.58
C ALA A 181 0.59 4.76 9.29
N ALA A 182 0.71 5.83 8.48
CA ALA A 182 0.14 5.86 7.16
C ALA A 182 1.03 6.59 6.16
N ALA A 183 0.95 6.18 4.89
CA ALA A 183 1.68 6.79 3.79
C ALA A 183 0.81 6.83 2.53
N TRP A 184 0.80 7.97 1.86
CA TRP A 184 0.17 8.14 0.56
C TRP A 184 1.16 7.82 -0.56
N GLU A 185 0.81 6.90 -1.46
CA GLU A 185 1.58 6.55 -2.65
C GLU A 185 1.07 7.33 -3.87
N TYR A 186 1.86 8.31 -4.35
CA TYR A 186 1.45 9.20 -5.45
C TYR A 186 1.20 8.50 -6.78
N SER A 187 1.94 7.42 -7.07
CA SER A 187 1.86 6.74 -8.38
C SER A 187 0.52 6.06 -8.63
N SER A 188 -0.15 5.66 -7.55
CA SER A 188 -1.31 4.77 -7.59
C SER A 188 -2.52 5.28 -6.80
N ASN A 189 -2.41 6.45 -6.18
CA ASN A 189 -3.42 7.06 -5.33
C ASN A 189 -3.91 6.13 -4.20
N TYR A 190 -2.95 5.49 -3.52
CA TYR A 190 -3.23 4.64 -2.36
C TYR A 190 -2.85 5.36 -1.07
N LEU A 191 -3.77 5.40 -0.10
CA LEU A 191 -3.40 5.55 1.30
C LEU A 191 -3.13 4.17 1.87
N ILE A 192 -1.87 3.91 2.24
CA ILE A 192 -1.42 2.68 2.87
C ILE A 192 -1.41 2.93 4.37
N VAL A 193 -2.08 2.07 5.14
CA VAL A 193 -2.25 2.24 6.60
C VAL A 193 -1.75 1.00 7.31
N LEU A 194 -1.01 1.20 8.39
CA LEU A 194 -0.63 0.20 9.38
C LEU A 194 -1.56 0.29 10.60
N SER A 195 -2.01 -0.85 11.09
CA SER A 195 -2.68 -1.00 12.39
C SER A 195 -2.26 -2.33 12.98
N GLY A 196 -1.62 -2.31 14.15
CA GLY A 196 -0.95 -3.46 14.75
C GLY A 196 0.10 -4.03 13.79
N LYS A 197 -0.11 -5.25 13.32
CA LYS A 197 0.72 -5.90 12.30
C LYS A 197 0.05 -5.94 10.92
N VAL A 198 -1.17 -5.44 10.80
CA VAL A 198 -1.96 -5.47 9.56
C VAL A 198 -1.76 -4.17 8.77
N THR A 199 -1.58 -4.33 7.47
CA THR A 199 -1.68 -3.23 6.50
C THR A 199 -2.93 -3.37 5.66
N PHE A 200 -3.48 -2.24 5.24
CA PHE A 200 -4.52 -2.17 4.22
C PHE A 200 -4.31 -0.92 3.35
N ARG A 201 -4.95 -0.90 2.18
CA ARG A 201 -4.83 0.20 1.21
C ARG A 201 -6.19 0.75 0.83
N VAL A 202 -6.37 2.05 0.99
CA VAL A 202 -7.54 2.77 0.48
C VAL A 202 -7.16 3.42 -0.84
N ILE A 203 -7.82 3.05 -1.94
CA ILE A 203 -7.70 3.78 -3.20
C ILE A 203 -8.73 4.89 -3.25
N VAL A 204 -8.28 6.08 -3.64
CA VAL A 204 -9.16 7.19 -4.00
C VAL A 204 -8.60 7.88 -5.22
N ASN A 205 -9.25 7.69 -6.36
CA ASN A 205 -8.95 8.37 -7.62
C ASN A 205 -10.23 9.03 -8.14
N VAL A 206 -10.59 10.19 -7.57
CA VAL A 206 -11.83 10.90 -7.92
C VAL A 206 -11.64 12.35 -8.30
N SER A 207 -10.43 12.89 -8.08
CA SER A 207 -10.06 14.25 -8.45
C SER A 207 -8.67 14.28 -9.09
N ALA A 208 -8.43 15.29 -9.93
CA ALA A 208 -7.08 15.64 -10.39
C ALA A 208 -6.25 16.32 -9.27
N ASN A 209 -6.93 16.83 -8.23
CA ASN A 209 -6.29 17.37 -7.05
C ASN A 209 -5.97 16.23 -6.07
N THR A 210 -4.67 15.98 -5.85
CA THR A 210 -4.20 14.92 -4.96
C THR A 210 -4.63 15.13 -3.51
N ASP A 211 -4.71 16.38 -3.04
CA ASP A 211 -5.05 16.66 -1.64
C ASP A 211 -6.50 16.31 -1.32
N GLU A 212 -7.41 16.47 -2.30
CA GLU A 212 -8.80 16.01 -2.19
C GLU A 212 -8.88 14.49 -2.07
N ASN A 213 -8.11 13.77 -2.89
CA ASN A 213 -8.04 12.31 -2.85
C ASN A 213 -7.50 11.83 -1.49
N ILE A 214 -6.42 12.46 -0.98
CA ILE A 214 -5.84 12.17 0.34
C ILE A 214 -6.87 12.40 1.45
N ALA A 215 -7.55 13.54 1.45
CA ALA A 215 -8.51 13.90 2.50
C ALA A 215 -9.67 12.90 2.57
N ILE A 216 -10.19 12.45 1.42
CA ILE A 216 -11.21 11.41 1.37
C ILE A 216 -10.64 10.08 1.89
N ALA A 217 -9.46 9.68 1.41
CA ALA A 217 -8.83 8.42 1.81
C ALA A 217 -8.59 8.34 3.33
N GLN A 218 -8.14 9.43 3.96
CA GLN A 218 -7.96 9.52 5.41
C GLN A 218 -9.28 9.29 6.16
N ARG A 219 -10.37 9.95 5.73
CA ARG A 219 -11.69 9.77 6.36
C ARG A 219 -12.20 8.34 6.23
N LEU A 220 -12.03 7.73 5.06
CA LEU A 220 -12.42 6.34 4.84
C LEU A 220 -11.57 5.36 5.65
N ALA A 221 -10.27 5.59 5.76
CA ALA A 221 -9.38 4.78 6.61
C ALA A 221 -9.77 4.84 8.08
N LEU A 222 -10.13 6.02 8.60
CA LEU A 222 -10.61 6.18 9.97
C LEU A 222 -11.91 5.41 10.24
N GLU A 223 -12.83 5.38 9.27
CA GLU A 223 -14.06 4.59 9.37
C GLU A 223 -13.80 3.07 9.37
N ILE A 224 -12.81 2.62 8.59
CA ILE A 224 -12.35 1.23 8.59
C ILE A 224 -11.80 0.87 9.98
N LEU A 225 -10.88 1.69 10.51
CA LEU A 225 -10.28 1.45 11.83
C LEU A 225 -11.32 1.46 12.94
N LYS A 226 -12.29 2.38 12.89
CA LYS A 226 -13.38 2.48 13.87
C LYS A 226 -14.24 1.21 13.96
N LYS A 227 -14.38 0.44 12.87
CA LYS A 227 -15.11 -0.83 12.88
C LYS A 227 -14.39 -1.96 13.62
N CYS A 228 -13.08 -1.80 13.87
CA CYS A 228 -12.24 -2.82 14.49
C CYS A 228 -11.57 -2.36 15.80
N LYS A 229 -12.01 -1.23 16.35
CA LYS A 229 -11.65 -0.76 17.70
C LYS A 229 -12.65 -1.22 18.74
#